data_AF-A0AB35ZJ82-F1
#
_entry.id   AF-A0AB35ZJ82-F1
#
_cell.length_a   1.000
_cell.length_b   1.000
_cell.length_c   1.000
_cell.angle_alpha   90.00
_cell.angle_beta   90.00
_cell.angle_gamma   90.00
#
_symmetry.space_group_name_H-M   'P 1'
#
loop_
_entity.id
_entity.type
_entity.pdbx_description
1 polymer ?
#
loop_
_entity_poly.entity_id
_entity_poly.type
_entity_poly.pdbx_seq_one_letter_code
_entity_poly.pdbx_strand_id
1 'polypeptide(L)'
;MSKGKLAKFADMERFENVFQYPYSVVDDVPFDMKGKWRDMYFHNDNPIVLELGCGKGEYTVELAKLYPEMNFIGVDIKGARMWTGAKKAIEEGQKNVAFLRTNIEIIDRFFAEDEVQEIWLTFSDPQMKNPRKRLTSTYFMNRYRHFLVDGGIIHLKTDSNFLFTYTSYMVDGNHLPVLFRTEDLYHQEGIDEETRKILSIQTYYESMWIERGLNIKYQKFALPREGELVEPDIEIPLDDYRSYRRDKRSSKDTAK
;
A
#
# COMPACT_ATOMS: atom_id res chain seq x y z
N MET A 1 -5.86 -24.11 12.41
CA MET A 1 -6.50 -23.11 11.52
C MET A 1 -8.00 -23.39 11.49
N SER A 2 -8.87 -22.37 11.47
CA SER A 2 -10.33 -22.58 11.43
C SER A 2 -10.79 -23.09 10.05
N LYS A 3 -11.87 -23.91 10.00
CA LYS A 3 -12.42 -24.49 8.75
C LYS A 3 -12.66 -23.46 7.65
N GLY A 4 -13.19 -22.28 8.00
CA GLY A 4 -13.46 -21.21 7.03
C GLY A 4 -12.19 -20.57 6.43
N LYS A 5 -11.05 -20.65 7.10
CA LYS A 5 -9.78 -20.11 6.56
C LYS A 5 -9.19 -21.05 5.51
N LEU A 6 -9.34 -22.36 5.67
CA LEU A 6 -8.87 -23.37 4.71
C LEU A 6 -9.65 -23.30 3.39
N ALA A 7 -10.98 -23.14 3.46
CA ALA A 7 -11.80 -22.97 2.27
C ALA A 7 -11.37 -21.76 1.43
N LYS A 8 -11.12 -20.60 2.07
CA LYS A 8 -10.65 -19.40 1.37
C LYS A 8 -9.30 -19.59 0.66
N PHE A 9 -8.38 -20.35 1.26
CA PHE A 9 -7.10 -20.63 0.59
C PHE A 9 -7.28 -21.50 -0.65
N ALA A 10 -8.13 -22.52 -0.58
CA ALA A 10 -8.44 -23.38 -1.72
C ALA A 10 -9.11 -22.61 -2.87
N ASP A 11 -9.97 -21.64 -2.56
CA ASP A 11 -10.56 -20.75 -3.57
C ASP A 11 -9.50 -19.84 -4.21
N MET A 12 -8.60 -19.25 -3.42
CA MET A 12 -7.55 -18.38 -3.96
C MET A 12 -6.58 -19.09 -4.91
N GLU A 13 -6.36 -20.40 -4.73
CA GLU A 13 -5.56 -21.19 -5.69
C GLU A 13 -6.23 -21.31 -7.07
N ARG A 14 -7.53 -21.01 -7.17
CA ARG A 14 -8.32 -21.08 -8.41
C ARG A 14 -8.63 -19.72 -9.00
N PHE A 15 -8.39 -18.64 -8.26
CA PHE A 15 -8.66 -17.29 -8.73
C PHE A 15 -7.62 -16.86 -9.75
N GLU A 16 -8.04 -16.65 -11.00
CA GLU A 16 -7.18 -16.20 -12.10
C GLU A 16 -6.50 -14.86 -11.82
N ASN A 17 -7.11 -14.02 -10.97
CA ASN A 17 -6.59 -12.73 -10.56
C ASN A 17 -5.70 -12.77 -9.30
N VAL A 18 -5.30 -13.96 -8.83
CA VAL A 18 -4.46 -14.10 -7.62
C VAL A 18 -3.18 -14.88 -7.93
N PHE A 19 -2.04 -14.25 -7.69
CA PHE A 19 -0.71 -14.81 -7.86
C PHE A 19 -0.06 -15.04 -6.50
N GLN A 20 0.36 -16.27 -6.19
CA GLN A 20 0.85 -16.61 -4.85
C GLN A 20 2.32 -17.01 -4.83
N TYR A 21 3.14 -16.18 -4.19
CA TYR A 21 4.59 -16.38 -4.03
C TYR A 21 5.00 -16.17 -2.57
N PRO A 22 4.59 -17.06 -1.64
CA PRO A 22 4.97 -16.97 -0.24
C PRO A 22 6.46 -17.29 -0.04
N TYR A 23 7.08 -16.70 0.99
CA TYR A 23 8.52 -16.81 1.29
C TYR A 23 9.11 -18.23 1.21
N SER A 24 8.33 -19.28 1.50
CA SER A 24 8.76 -20.68 1.39
C SER A 24 9.09 -21.16 -0.04
N VAL A 25 8.77 -20.36 -1.07
CA VAL A 25 8.96 -20.68 -2.50
C VAL A 25 10.05 -19.79 -3.14
N VAL A 26 10.68 -18.90 -2.35
CA VAL A 26 11.28 -17.68 -2.89
C VAL A 26 12.73 -17.83 -3.35
N ASP A 27 13.55 -18.72 -2.80
CA ASP A 27 14.99 -18.57 -3.09
C ASP A 27 15.41 -18.92 -4.55
N ASP A 28 14.61 -19.69 -5.31
CA ASP A 28 15.00 -20.09 -6.69
C ASP A 28 13.89 -20.04 -7.76
N VAL A 29 12.66 -19.59 -7.43
CA VAL A 29 11.58 -19.56 -8.44
C VAL A 29 11.56 -18.21 -9.17
N PRO A 30 11.80 -18.18 -10.49
CA PRO A 30 11.66 -16.98 -11.30
C PRO A 30 10.18 -16.54 -11.35
N PHE A 31 9.95 -15.24 -11.45
CA PHE A 31 8.62 -14.69 -11.68
C PHE A 31 8.49 -14.27 -13.14
N ASP A 32 7.89 -15.13 -13.95
CA ASP A 32 7.85 -14.99 -15.41
C ASP A 32 7.14 -13.71 -15.91
N MET A 33 6.25 -13.14 -15.09
CA MET A 33 5.50 -11.93 -15.42
C MET A 33 6.22 -10.62 -15.05
N LYS A 34 7.44 -10.67 -14.48
CA LYS A 34 8.24 -9.45 -14.24
C LYS A 34 8.47 -8.72 -15.56
N GLY A 35 8.02 -7.47 -15.68
CA GLY A 35 8.10 -6.68 -16.91
C GLY A 35 7.03 -7.03 -17.96
N LYS A 36 6.07 -7.89 -17.63
CA LYS A 36 5.06 -8.41 -18.57
C LYS A 36 3.65 -8.43 -17.98
N TRP A 37 3.38 -7.71 -16.89
CA TRP A 37 2.03 -7.67 -16.30
C TRP A 37 0.98 -7.19 -17.29
N ARG A 38 1.33 -6.17 -18.08
CA ARG A 38 0.50 -5.61 -19.17
C ARG A 38 0.16 -6.65 -20.23
N ASP A 39 1.17 -7.38 -20.71
CA ASP A 39 1.01 -8.35 -21.80
C ASP A 39 0.32 -9.65 -21.34
N MET A 40 0.79 -10.21 -20.22
CA MET A 40 0.44 -11.56 -19.81
C MET A 40 -0.84 -11.65 -18.98
N TYR A 41 -1.25 -10.56 -18.32
CA TYR A 41 -2.42 -10.56 -17.45
C TYR A 41 -3.46 -9.49 -17.83
N PHE A 42 -3.07 -8.21 -17.89
CA PHE A 42 -4.02 -7.14 -18.13
C PHE A 42 -4.45 -7.03 -19.60
N HIS A 43 -3.62 -7.53 -20.52
CA HIS A 43 -3.80 -7.51 -21.97
C HIS A 43 -4.08 -6.11 -22.53
N ASN A 44 -3.39 -5.10 -21.99
CA ASN A 44 -3.48 -3.69 -22.38
C ASN A 44 -2.22 -2.92 -21.96
N ASP A 45 -2.07 -1.69 -22.46
CA ASP A 45 -0.92 -0.82 -22.17
C ASP A 45 -1.15 0.17 -21.02
N ASN A 46 -2.21 -0.01 -20.23
CA ASN A 46 -2.59 0.95 -19.19
C ASN A 46 -1.53 1.02 -18.07
N PRO A 47 -1.39 2.17 -17.40
CA PRO A 47 -0.51 2.31 -16.24
C PRO A 47 -0.85 1.31 -15.12
N ILE A 48 0.16 0.93 -14.33
CA ILE A 48 0.03 0.02 -13.19
C ILE A 48 0.19 0.81 -11.90
N VAL A 49 -0.77 0.63 -10.99
CA VAL A 49 -0.80 1.20 -9.64
C VAL A 49 -0.77 0.07 -8.62
N LEU A 50 0.12 0.15 -7.64
CA LEU A 50 0.20 -0.84 -6.56
C LEU A 50 -0.50 -0.33 -5.30
N GLU A 51 -1.24 -1.21 -4.62
CA GLU A 51 -1.61 -1.02 -3.20
C GLU A 51 -0.77 -1.98 -2.34
N LEU A 52 0.17 -1.44 -1.58
CA LEU A 52 1.11 -2.23 -0.79
C LEU A 52 0.62 -2.39 0.66
N GLY A 53 0.31 -3.63 1.04
CA GLY A 53 -0.37 -3.94 2.30
C GLY A 53 -1.90 -3.84 2.18
N CYS A 54 -2.46 -4.28 1.04
CA CYS A 54 -3.85 -4.03 0.66
C CYS A 54 -4.92 -4.66 1.60
N GLY A 55 -4.52 -5.54 2.53
CA GLY A 55 -5.45 -6.13 3.48
C GLY A 55 -6.57 -6.91 2.79
N LYS A 56 -7.79 -6.36 2.82
CA LYS A 56 -8.96 -6.98 2.16
C LYS A 56 -9.03 -6.72 0.65
N GLY A 57 -8.23 -5.80 0.12
CA GLY A 57 -8.27 -5.38 -1.28
C GLY A 57 -9.44 -4.45 -1.62
N GLU A 58 -10.11 -3.87 -0.62
CA GLU A 58 -11.25 -2.97 -0.83
C GLU A 58 -10.83 -1.73 -1.63
N TYR A 59 -9.70 -1.11 -1.27
CA TYR A 59 -9.23 0.09 -1.95
C TYR A 59 -8.79 -0.21 -3.39
N THR A 60 -7.98 -1.25 -3.61
CA THR A 60 -7.61 -1.77 -4.95
C THR A 60 -8.84 -1.92 -5.85
N VAL A 61 -9.88 -2.62 -5.37
CA VAL A 61 -11.09 -2.90 -6.16
C VAL A 61 -11.89 -1.64 -6.47
N GLU A 62 -12.09 -0.76 -5.50
CA GLU A 62 -12.86 0.47 -5.71
C GLU A 62 -12.12 1.47 -6.60
N LEU A 63 -10.79 1.59 -6.47
CA LEU A 63 -9.97 2.36 -7.40
C LEU A 63 -10.12 1.86 -8.84
N ALA A 64 -10.04 0.55 -9.03
CA ALA A 64 -10.18 -0.05 -10.35
C ALA A 64 -11.56 0.17 -10.99
N LYS A 65 -12.62 0.35 -10.19
CA LYS A 65 -13.93 0.79 -10.72
C LYS A 65 -13.92 2.22 -11.18
N LEU A 66 -13.27 3.10 -10.40
CA LEU A 66 -13.24 4.53 -10.69
C LEU A 66 -12.34 4.85 -11.89
N TYR A 67 -11.34 4.01 -12.15
CA TYR A 67 -10.30 4.18 -13.16
C TYR A 67 -10.15 2.91 -14.03
N PRO A 68 -11.11 2.62 -14.92
CA PRO A 68 -11.01 1.48 -15.84
C PRO A 68 -9.81 1.55 -16.80
N GLU A 69 -9.26 2.75 -17.03
CA GLU A 69 -8.07 3.03 -17.82
C GLU A 69 -6.75 2.84 -17.06
N MET A 70 -6.79 2.34 -15.83
CA MET A 70 -5.63 2.03 -15.00
C MET A 70 -5.72 0.58 -14.53
N ASN A 71 -4.56 -0.06 -14.37
CA ASN A 71 -4.44 -1.41 -13.82
C ASN A 71 -4.01 -1.35 -12.36
N PHE A 72 -4.67 -2.13 -11.50
CA PHE A 72 -4.40 -2.13 -10.05
C PHE A 72 -3.93 -3.49 -9.56
N ILE A 73 -2.89 -3.50 -8.72
CA ILE A 73 -2.39 -4.72 -8.09
C ILE A 73 -2.35 -4.54 -6.57
N GLY A 74 -3.17 -5.30 -5.86
CA GLY A 74 -3.15 -5.37 -4.41
C GLY A 74 -2.11 -6.37 -3.91
N VAL A 75 -1.19 -5.94 -3.03
CA VAL A 75 -0.11 -6.80 -2.49
C VAL A 75 -0.28 -7.00 -0.99
N ASP A 76 -0.34 -8.25 -0.53
CA ASP A 76 -0.33 -8.57 0.91
C ASP A 76 0.22 -9.98 1.17
N ILE A 77 0.94 -10.18 2.28
CA ILE A 77 1.46 -11.50 2.67
C ILE A 77 0.36 -12.47 3.13
N LYS A 78 -0.77 -11.94 3.63
CA LYS A 78 -1.89 -12.68 4.22
C LYS A 78 -3.02 -12.90 3.21
N GLY A 79 -2.85 -13.92 2.36
CA GLY A 79 -3.85 -14.34 1.36
C GLY A 79 -5.31 -14.33 1.85
N ALA A 80 -5.60 -14.92 3.01
CA ALA A 80 -6.96 -14.97 3.55
C ALA A 80 -7.66 -13.60 3.72
N ARG A 81 -6.91 -12.49 3.77
CA ARG A 81 -7.47 -11.14 3.81
C ARG A 81 -7.88 -10.68 2.41
N MET A 82 -6.98 -10.79 1.42
CA MET A 82 -7.24 -10.35 0.04
C MET A 82 -8.31 -11.18 -0.68
N TRP A 83 -8.67 -12.37 -0.19
CA TRP A 83 -9.74 -13.19 -0.75
C TRP A 83 -11.04 -12.41 -1.01
N THR A 84 -11.40 -11.48 -0.13
CA THR A 84 -12.63 -10.68 -0.29
C THR A 84 -12.56 -9.79 -1.53
N GLY A 85 -11.48 -9.03 -1.70
CA GLY A 85 -11.25 -8.20 -2.88
C GLY A 85 -11.10 -9.03 -4.15
N ALA A 86 -10.32 -10.11 -4.10
CA ALA A 86 -10.09 -10.99 -5.25
C ALA A 86 -11.39 -11.60 -5.78
N LYS A 87 -12.22 -12.13 -4.88
CA LYS A 87 -13.53 -12.67 -5.22
C LYS A 87 -14.46 -11.59 -5.79
N LYS A 88 -14.51 -10.42 -5.15
CA LYS A 88 -15.35 -9.30 -5.59
C LYS A 88 -14.99 -8.84 -7.01
N ALA A 89 -13.70 -8.69 -7.31
CA ALA A 89 -13.23 -8.32 -8.64
C ALA A 89 -13.66 -9.34 -9.71
N ILE A 90 -13.60 -10.64 -9.42
CA ILE A 90 -14.09 -11.69 -10.33
C ILE A 90 -15.61 -11.60 -10.50
N GLU A 91 -16.37 -11.49 -9.40
CA GLU A 91 -17.84 -11.43 -9.43
C GLU A 91 -18.37 -10.19 -10.17
N GLU A 92 -17.64 -9.07 -10.09
CA GLU A 92 -17.96 -7.82 -10.79
C GLU A 92 -17.34 -7.73 -12.19
N GLY A 93 -16.62 -8.77 -12.64
CA GLY A 93 -16.03 -8.83 -13.98
C GLY A 93 -14.88 -7.84 -14.22
N GLN A 94 -14.20 -7.37 -13.17
CA GLN A 94 -13.09 -6.43 -13.27
C GLN A 94 -11.85 -7.13 -13.84
N LYS A 95 -11.40 -6.67 -15.00
CA LYS A 95 -10.20 -7.20 -15.68
C LYS A 95 -8.93 -6.36 -15.44
N ASN A 96 -9.08 -5.18 -14.86
CA ASN A 96 -7.99 -4.28 -14.49
C ASN A 96 -7.55 -4.42 -13.02
N VAL A 97 -7.80 -5.57 -12.38
CA VAL A 97 -7.40 -5.86 -10.99
C VAL A 97 -6.66 -7.18 -10.90
N ALA A 98 -5.51 -7.19 -10.21
CA ALA A 98 -4.82 -8.38 -9.78
C ALA A 98 -4.48 -8.34 -8.28
N PHE A 99 -4.15 -9.49 -7.71
CA PHE A 99 -3.64 -9.62 -6.35
C PHE A 99 -2.36 -10.45 -6.33
N LEU A 100 -1.34 -9.92 -5.66
CA LEU A 100 -0.07 -10.59 -5.47
C LEU A 100 0.13 -10.91 -3.99
N ARG A 101 0.10 -12.21 -3.67
CA ARG A 101 0.42 -12.68 -2.33
C ARG A 101 1.91 -12.94 -2.20
N THR A 102 2.64 -11.97 -1.67
CA THR A 102 4.07 -12.08 -1.39
C THR A 102 4.49 -11.30 -0.14
N ASN A 103 5.75 -11.46 0.25
CA ASN A 103 6.38 -10.62 1.26
C ASN A 103 6.87 -9.32 0.58
N ILE A 104 6.52 -8.18 1.15
CA ILE A 104 6.84 -6.88 0.53
C ILE A 104 8.35 -6.59 0.54
N GLU A 105 9.11 -7.27 1.40
CA GLU A 105 10.56 -7.17 1.43
C GLU A 105 11.26 -7.80 0.21
N ILE A 106 10.52 -8.35 -0.76
CA ILE A 106 11.06 -8.86 -2.03
C ILE A 106 10.28 -8.33 -3.24
N ILE A 107 9.62 -7.18 -3.09
CA ILE A 107 8.69 -6.67 -4.11
C ILE A 107 9.37 -6.34 -5.46
N ASP A 108 10.66 -6.00 -5.45
CA ASP A 108 11.52 -5.76 -6.61
C ASP A 108 11.70 -6.98 -7.53
N ARG A 109 11.36 -8.18 -7.06
CA ARG A 109 11.36 -9.39 -7.88
C ARG A 109 10.15 -9.52 -8.80
N PHE A 110 9.09 -8.77 -8.55
CA PHE A 110 7.81 -8.94 -9.24
C PHE A 110 7.56 -7.89 -10.32
N PHE A 111 8.38 -6.84 -10.35
CA PHE A 111 8.23 -5.73 -11.28
C PHE A 111 9.58 -5.37 -11.91
N ALA A 112 9.56 -5.03 -13.20
CA ALA A 112 10.71 -4.50 -13.93
C ALA A 112 10.83 -2.99 -13.74
N GLU A 113 11.98 -2.45 -14.14
CA GLU A 113 12.22 -1.01 -14.19
C GLU A 113 11.09 -0.30 -14.96
N ASP A 114 10.59 0.81 -14.42
CA ASP A 114 9.54 1.64 -15.00
C ASP A 114 8.18 0.95 -15.26
N GLU A 115 7.97 -0.23 -14.69
CA GLU A 115 6.73 -0.98 -14.88
C GLU A 115 5.55 -0.34 -14.11
N VAL A 116 5.81 0.33 -12.98
CA VAL A 116 4.78 0.88 -12.07
C VAL A 116 4.80 2.40 -12.07
N GLN A 117 3.62 3.03 -12.06
CA GLN A 117 3.46 4.48 -12.07
C GLN A 117 3.22 5.07 -10.68
N GLU A 118 2.45 4.37 -9.84
CA GLU A 118 2.09 4.87 -8.51
C GLU A 118 2.06 3.75 -7.47
N ILE A 119 2.30 4.13 -6.21
CA ILE A 119 2.21 3.25 -5.05
C ILE A 119 1.32 3.87 -3.99
N TRP A 120 0.34 3.10 -3.53
CA TRP A 120 -0.57 3.43 -2.45
C TRP A 120 -0.23 2.66 -1.18
N LEU A 121 -0.05 3.42 -0.10
CA LEU A 121 0.19 2.98 1.26
C LEU A 121 -1.03 3.39 2.11
N THR A 122 -2.04 2.53 2.13
CA THR A 122 -3.34 2.77 2.76
C THR A 122 -3.36 2.12 4.14
N PHE A 123 -3.37 2.95 5.19
CA PHE A 123 -3.47 2.50 6.59
C PHE A 123 -2.40 1.46 6.97
N SER A 124 -1.21 1.59 6.41
CA SER A 124 -0.08 0.71 6.68
C SER A 124 0.27 0.72 8.17
N ASP A 125 0.74 -0.42 8.69
CA ASP A 125 1.17 -0.51 10.10
C ASP A 125 2.30 0.50 10.35
N PRO A 126 2.21 1.37 11.38
CA PRO A 126 3.20 2.40 11.65
C PRO A 126 4.57 1.83 12.04
N GLN A 127 4.67 0.54 12.38
CA GLN A 127 5.92 -0.14 12.74
C GLN A 127 6.78 0.70 13.67
N MET A 128 6.16 1.27 14.71
CA MET A 128 6.77 2.29 15.58
C MET A 128 8.09 1.85 16.24
N LYS A 129 8.36 0.53 16.30
CA LYS A 129 9.57 -0.04 16.90
C LYS A 129 10.66 -0.43 15.90
N ASN A 130 10.38 -0.41 14.60
CA ASN A 130 11.31 -0.89 13.58
C ASN A 130 11.17 -0.06 12.30
N PRO A 131 11.99 1.00 12.15
CA PRO A 131 11.99 1.85 10.97
C PRO A 131 12.08 1.08 9.65
N ARG A 132 12.93 0.04 9.58
CA ARG A 132 13.11 -0.78 8.37
C ARG A 132 11.85 -1.54 7.92
N LYS A 133 10.83 -1.63 8.78
CA LYS A 133 9.53 -2.24 8.43
C LYS A 133 8.48 -1.22 8.05
N ARG A 134 8.71 0.08 8.25
CA ARG A 134 7.81 1.16 7.84
C ARG A 134 7.84 1.24 6.32
N LEU A 135 6.70 1.13 5.66
CA LEU A 135 6.64 1.15 4.19
C LEU A 135 7.08 2.50 3.60
N THR A 136 7.12 3.56 4.40
CA THR A 136 7.64 4.88 4.04
C THR A 136 9.11 5.10 4.40
N SER A 137 9.82 4.08 4.88
CA SER A 137 11.25 4.21 5.21
C SER A 137 12.13 4.28 3.98
N THR A 138 13.35 4.80 4.17
CA THR A 138 14.36 4.84 3.10
C THR A 138 14.69 3.44 2.56
N TYR A 139 14.60 2.41 3.40
CA TYR A 139 14.75 1.01 3.00
C TYR A 139 13.75 0.60 1.91
N PHE A 140 12.48 0.96 2.06
CA PHE A 140 11.45 0.66 1.08
C PHE A 140 11.45 1.61 -0.12
N MET A 141 11.69 2.91 0.10
CA MET A 141 11.82 3.87 -1.01
C MET A 141 12.92 3.47 -2.00
N ASN A 142 14.08 3.06 -1.49
CA ASN A 142 15.16 2.55 -2.36
C ASN A 142 14.74 1.31 -3.14
N ARG A 143 13.93 0.42 -2.56
CA ARG A 143 13.39 -0.72 -3.29
C ARG A 143 12.40 -0.30 -4.38
N TYR A 144 11.51 0.65 -4.06
CA TYR A 144 10.49 1.13 -5.00
C TYR A 144 11.14 1.74 -6.26
N ARG A 145 12.28 2.44 -6.12
CA ARG A 145 13.06 2.98 -7.24
C ARG A 145 13.52 1.96 -8.27
N HIS A 146 13.57 0.67 -7.94
CA HIS A 146 13.96 -0.37 -8.91
C HIS A 146 12.88 -0.68 -9.95
N PHE A 147 11.63 -0.28 -9.72
CA PHE A 147 10.51 -0.62 -10.60
C PHE A 147 9.48 0.49 -10.80
N LEU A 148 9.49 1.51 -9.94
CA LEU A 148 8.69 2.71 -10.10
C LEU A 148 9.33 3.61 -11.17
N VAL A 149 8.50 4.21 -12.03
CA VAL A 149 8.94 5.26 -12.94
C VAL A 149 9.66 6.39 -12.20
N ASP A 150 10.62 7.04 -12.85
CA ASP A 150 11.29 8.21 -12.27
C ASP A 150 10.26 9.31 -11.95
N GLY A 151 10.24 9.76 -10.70
CA GLY A 151 9.26 10.72 -10.21
C GLY A 151 7.85 10.14 -9.99
N GLY A 152 7.69 8.81 -10.02
CA GLY A 152 6.42 8.15 -9.71
C GLY A 152 5.88 8.53 -8.33
N ILE A 153 4.56 8.46 -8.18
CA ILE A 153 3.88 9.05 -7.01
C ILE A 153 3.72 8.01 -5.91
N ILE A 154 4.13 8.37 -4.69
CA ILE A 154 3.82 7.64 -3.48
C ILE A 154 2.65 8.33 -2.76
N HIS A 155 1.62 7.57 -2.46
CA HIS A 155 0.45 8.01 -1.71
C HIS A 155 0.46 7.37 -0.32
N LEU A 156 0.46 8.19 0.73
CA LEU A 156 0.22 7.72 2.10
C LEU A 156 -1.12 8.24 2.57
N LYS A 157 -2.07 7.35 2.84
CA LYS A 157 -3.34 7.64 3.54
C LYS A 157 -3.33 6.92 4.87
N THR A 158 -3.39 7.63 6.00
CA THR A 158 -3.22 7.00 7.32
C THR A 158 -3.96 7.76 8.41
N ASP A 159 -4.36 7.06 9.45
CA ASP A 159 -4.87 7.61 10.70
C ASP A 159 -3.73 7.90 11.71
N SER A 160 -2.60 7.19 11.58
CA SER A 160 -1.47 7.24 12.52
C SER A 160 -0.75 8.59 12.49
N ASN A 161 -0.68 9.24 13.66
CA ASN A 161 0.13 10.43 13.85
C ASN A 161 1.62 10.09 13.72
N PHE A 162 2.03 8.97 14.30
CA PHE A 162 3.42 8.51 14.24
C PHE A 162 3.90 8.34 12.79
N LEU A 163 3.18 7.54 11.99
CA LEU A 163 3.59 7.22 10.62
C LEU A 163 3.53 8.46 9.72
N PHE A 164 2.49 9.29 9.88
CA PHE A 164 2.38 10.52 9.11
C PHE A 164 3.55 11.46 9.41
N THR A 165 3.84 11.70 10.70
CA THR A 165 4.96 12.54 11.15
C THR A 165 6.28 12.02 10.62
N TYR A 166 6.55 10.73 10.83
CA TYR A 166 7.77 10.07 10.35
C TYR A 166 7.95 10.26 8.83
N THR A 167 6.88 10.02 8.07
CA THR A 167 6.92 10.14 6.61
C THR A 167 7.17 11.59 6.18
N SER A 168 6.56 12.56 6.86
CA SER A 168 6.80 13.98 6.58
C SER A 168 8.28 14.35 6.78
N TYR A 169 8.90 13.92 7.88
CA TYR A 169 10.34 14.16 8.09
C TYR A 169 11.24 13.40 7.11
N MET A 170 10.87 12.18 6.71
CA MET A 170 11.58 11.42 5.67
C MET A 170 11.55 12.16 4.35
N VAL A 171 10.37 12.64 3.94
CA VAL A 171 10.16 13.38 2.70
C VAL A 171 10.89 14.72 2.73
N ASP A 172 10.72 15.50 3.80
CA ASP A 172 11.25 16.86 3.91
C ASP A 172 12.79 16.85 4.06
N GLY A 173 13.33 15.94 4.88
CA GLY A 173 14.77 15.79 5.09
C GLY A 173 15.53 15.27 3.86
N ASN A 174 14.84 14.59 2.95
CA ASN A 174 15.39 14.13 1.68
C ASN A 174 15.03 15.04 0.49
N HIS A 175 14.37 16.18 0.75
CA HIS A 175 13.94 17.14 -0.27
C HIS A 175 13.10 16.52 -1.40
N LEU A 176 12.28 15.51 -1.08
CA LEU A 176 11.40 14.88 -2.06
C LEU A 176 10.27 15.84 -2.45
N PRO A 177 9.88 15.94 -3.74
CA PRO A 177 8.84 16.86 -4.17
C PRO A 177 7.48 16.51 -3.57
N VAL A 178 7.02 17.31 -2.60
CA VAL A 178 5.67 17.18 -2.03
C VAL A 178 4.65 17.76 -3.01
N LEU A 179 3.71 16.93 -3.42
CA LEU A 179 2.62 17.34 -4.32
C LEU A 179 1.39 17.79 -3.52
N PHE A 180 1.12 17.14 -2.39
CA PHE A 180 0.04 17.51 -1.48
C PHE A 180 0.24 16.87 -0.10
N ARG A 181 -0.16 17.55 0.98
CA ARG A 181 -0.10 17.05 2.36
C ARG A 181 -1.21 17.70 3.18
N THR A 182 -1.93 16.91 3.98
CA THR A 182 -2.94 17.37 4.94
C THR A 182 -3.03 16.43 6.13
N GLU A 183 -3.29 17.00 7.31
CA GLU A 183 -3.54 16.27 8.56
C GLU A 183 -5.04 16.07 8.85
N ASP A 184 -5.90 16.69 8.05
CA ASP A 184 -7.35 16.60 8.21
C ASP A 184 -8.03 16.53 6.84
N LEU A 185 -7.92 15.36 6.23
CA LEU A 185 -8.35 15.11 4.87
C LEU A 185 -9.82 15.49 4.60
N TYR A 186 -10.71 15.25 5.55
CA TYR A 186 -12.14 15.43 5.36
C TYR A 186 -12.62 16.87 5.58
N HIS A 187 -11.82 17.71 6.23
CA HIS A 187 -12.13 19.13 6.43
C HIS A 187 -11.25 20.07 5.59
N GLN A 188 -10.33 19.52 4.80
CA GLN A 188 -9.40 20.29 4.00
C GLN A 188 -10.07 20.91 2.76
N GLU A 189 -10.01 22.23 2.68
CA GLU A 189 -10.37 22.99 1.48
C GLU A 189 -9.24 22.99 0.44
N GLY A 190 -9.57 23.23 -0.83
CA GLY A 190 -8.58 23.37 -1.92
C GLY A 190 -8.01 22.05 -2.47
N ILE A 191 -8.52 20.90 -2.05
CA ILE A 191 -8.23 19.62 -2.71
C ILE A 191 -8.85 19.62 -4.11
N ASP A 192 -8.06 19.29 -5.13
CA ASP A 192 -8.56 19.10 -6.49
C ASP A 192 -9.62 17.99 -6.54
N GLU A 193 -10.58 18.12 -7.46
CA GLU A 193 -11.75 17.23 -7.53
C GLU A 193 -11.36 15.76 -7.66
N GLU A 194 -10.29 15.51 -8.42
CA GLU A 194 -9.78 14.17 -8.67
C GLU A 194 -9.21 13.52 -7.41
N THR A 195 -8.37 14.25 -6.68
CA THR A 195 -7.84 13.81 -5.39
C THR A 195 -8.98 13.63 -4.37
N ARG A 196 -10.01 14.49 -4.38
CA ARG A 196 -11.18 14.34 -3.51
C ARG A 196 -11.97 13.08 -3.84
N LYS A 197 -12.17 12.77 -5.12
CA LYS A 197 -12.87 11.55 -5.60
C LYS A 197 -12.16 10.29 -5.12
N ILE A 198 -10.84 10.19 -5.31
CA ILE A 198 -10.05 9.03 -4.87
C ILE A 198 -10.10 8.87 -3.35
N LEU A 199 -9.97 9.97 -2.63
CA LEU A 199 -9.92 9.96 -1.17
C LEU A 199 -11.28 9.75 -0.52
N SER A 200 -12.37 9.92 -1.28
CA SER A 200 -13.74 9.57 -0.88
C SER A 200 -14.01 8.07 -0.81
N ILE A 201 -13.13 7.22 -1.39
CA ILE A 201 -13.19 5.78 -1.17
C ILE A 201 -12.92 5.53 0.32
N GLN A 202 -13.97 5.18 1.04
CA GLN A 202 -13.90 4.79 2.44
C GLN A 202 -13.85 3.27 2.53
N THR A 203 -12.74 2.76 3.08
CA THR A 203 -12.64 1.33 3.41
C THR A 203 -13.46 1.03 4.67
N TYR A 204 -13.82 -0.24 4.89
CA TYR A 204 -14.46 -0.65 6.14
C TYR A 204 -13.63 -0.26 7.37
N TYR A 205 -12.30 -0.29 7.25
CA TYR A 205 -11.38 0.10 8.31
C TYR A 205 -11.49 1.60 8.61
N GLU A 206 -11.55 2.43 7.57
CA GLU A 206 -11.61 3.88 7.69
C GLU A 206 -12.88 4.38 8.36
N SER A 207 -14.05 3.82 8.01
CA SER A 207 -15.32 4.19 8.64
C SER A 207 -15.29 3.98 10.16
N MET A 208 -14.63 2.91 10.63
CA MET A 208 -14.46 2.66 12.07
C MET A 208 -13.60 3.69 12.80
N TRP A 209 -12.65 4.34 12.13
CA TRP A 209 -11.79 5.36 12.74
C TRP A 209 -12.42 6.73 12.75
N ILE A 210 -13.15 7.05 11.67
CA ILE A 210 -13.96 8.27 11.59
C ILE A 210 -15.02 8.24 12.71
N GLU A 211 -15.67 7.11 12.96
CA GLU A 211 -16.60 6.93 14.10
C GLU A 211 -15.95 7.16 15.47
N ARG A 212 -14.62 6.97 15.58
CA ARG A 212 -13.84 7.21 16.80
C ARG A 212 -13.28 8.63 16.89
N GLY A 213 -13.61 9.50 15.94
CA GLY A 213 -13.18 10.90 15.90
C GLY A 213 -11.72 11.09 15.53
N LEU A 214 -11.07 10.10 14.88
CA LEU A 214 -9.70 10.28 14.40
C LEU A 214 -9.69 10.93 13.03
N ASN A 215 -8.87 11.98 12.89
CA ASN A 215 -8.62 12.63 11.61
C ASN A 215 -7.77 11.73 10.71
N ILE A 216 -8.25 11.53 9.48
CA ILE A 216 -7.49 10.86 8.44
C ILE A 216 -6.53 11.85 7.80
N LYS A 217 -5.29 11.44 7.66
CA LYS A 217 -4.18 12.20 7.12
C LYS A 217 -3.81 11.65 5.76
N TYR A 218 -3.33 12.54 4.89
CA TYR A 218 -2.92 12.15 3.56
C TYR A 218 -1.74 12.98 3.07
N GLN A 219 -0.79 12.33 2.41
CA GLN A 219 0.22 13.02 1.64
C GLN A 219 0.58 12.24 0.38
N LYS A 220 0.86 12.98 -0.71
CA LYS A 220 1.44 12.44 -1.94
C LYS A 220 2.70 13.21 -2.32
N PHE A 221 3.72 12.48 -2.73
CA PHE A 221 5.01 13.04 -3.12
C PHE A 221 5.62 12.21 -4.26
N ALA A 222 6.42 12.85 -5.09
CA ALA A 222 7.16 12.18 -6.15
C ALA A 222 8.43 11.53 -5.58
N LEU A 223 8.80 10.36 -6.09
CA LEU A 223 10.03 9.66 -5.73
C LEU A 223 10.99 9.65 -6.93
N PRO A 224 12.01 10.53 -6.96
CA PRO A 224 13.05 10.48 -7.98
C PRO A 224 13.83 9.16 -7.89
N ARG A 225 14.29 8.63 -9.04
CA ARG A 225 15.07 7.40 -9.14
C ARG A 225 16.43 7.51 -8.43
N GLU A 226 17.07 8.66 -8.59
CA GLU A 226 18.44 8.90 -8.15
C GLU A 226 18.52 9.69 -6.83
N GLY A 227 19.72 9.73 -6.26
CA GLY A 227 20.05 10.45 -5.05
C GLY A 227 20.07 9.57 -3.80
N GLU A 228 20.83 9.99 -2.80
CA GLU A 228 20.95 9.27 -1.53
C GLU A 228 19.79 9.63 -0.60
N LEU A 229 19.13 8.62 -0.03
CA LEU A 229 18.09 8.83 0.98
C LEU A 229 18.66 8.59 2.38
N VAL A 230 18.50 9.59 3.25
CA VAL A 230 18.90 9.56 4.65
C VAL A 230 17.68 9.30 5.53
N GLU A 231 17.80 8.30 6.40
CA GLU A 231 16.75 7.96 7.36
C GLU A 231 16.66 9.04 8.44
N PRO A 232 15.46 9.58 8.76
CA PRO A 232 15.32 10.56 9.82
C PRO A 232 15.73 9.99 11.19
N ASP A 233 16.60 10.71 11.90
CA ASP A 233 16.92 10.44 13.30
C ASP A 233 16.13 11.38 14.22
N ILE A 234 14.83 11.11 14.36
CA ILE A 234 13.91 11.91 15.16
C ILE A 234 13.16 11.03 16.16
N GLU A 235 12.80 11.58 17.31
CA GLU A 235 11.91 10.91 18.25
C GLU A 235 10.47 11.38 18.04
N ILE A 236 9.56 10.43 17.85
CA ILE A 236 8.15 10.70 17.59
C ILE A 236 7.31 10.07 18.72
N PRO A 237 6.32 10.79 19.27
CA PRO A 237 5.35 10.22 20.21
C PRO A 237 4.66 8.99 19.62
N LEU A 238 4.60 7.91 20.38
CA LEU A 238 3.91 6.70 19.96
C LEU A 238 2.41 6.96 19.88
N ASP A 239 1.75 6.40 18.86
CA ASP A 239 0.29 6.38 18.81
C ASP A 239 -0.26 5.67 20.06
N ASP A 240 -1.25 6.29 20.68
CA ASP A 240 -1.91 5.84 21.91
C ASP A 240 -2.85 4.65 21.66
N TYR A 241 -3.34 4.50 20.42
CA TYR A 241 -4.23 3.42 20.03
C TYR A 241 -3.54 2.30 19.23
N ARG A 242 -4.09 1.09 19.35
CA ARG A 242 -3.77 -0.05 18.46
C ARG A 242 -5.03 -0.54 17.78
N SER A 243 -4.92 -1.02 16.54
CA SER A 243 -5.99 -1.77 15.88
C SER A 243 -6.37 -3.01 16.71
N TYR A 244 -7.61 -3.04 17.22
CA TYR A 244 -8.25 -4.10 18.02
C TYR A 244 -7.58 -4.52 19.35
N ARG A 245 -8.31 -4.32 20.47
CA ARG A 245 -8.26 -5.04 21.77
C ARG A 245 -6.87 -5.49 22.24
N ARG A 246 -5.88 -4.61 22.25
CA ARG A 246 -4.57 -4.89 22.87
C ARG A 246 -4.11 -3.69 23.67
N ASP A 247 -4.02 -3.86 24.97
CA ASP A 247 -3.48 -2.85 25.87
C ASP A 247 -2.02 -2.51 25.55
N LYS A 248 -1.62 -1.29 25.91
CA LYS A 248 -0.24 -0.80 25.79
C LYS A 248 0.69 -1.73 26.58
N ARG A 249 1.49 -2.53 25.86
CA ARG A 249 2.49 -3.45 26.46
C ARG A 249 3.85 -2.80 26.72
N SER A 250 4.05 -1.55 26.30
CA SER A 250 5.35 -0.87 26.32
C SER A 250 5.28 0.32 27.25
N SER A 251 6.23 0.47 28.17
CA SER A 251 6.36 1.65 29.04
C SER A 251 6.97 2.88 28.34
N LYS A 252 7.39 2.74 27.07
CA LYS A 252 7.94 3.84 26.27
C LYS A 252 6.82 4.76 25.78
N ASP A 253 7.11 6.05 25.73
CA ASP A 253 6.20 7.08 25.23
C ASP A 253 6.59 7.62 23.84
N THR A 254 7.86 7.48 23.46
CA THR A 254 8.39 7.84 22.14
C THR A 254 9.14 6.67 21.49
N ALA A 255 9.33 6.74 20.16
CA ALA A 255 10.29 5.92 19.44
C ALA A 255 10.93 6.68 18.28
N LYS A 256 12.14 6.24 17.92
CA LYS A 256 12.82 6.58 16.68
C LYS A 256 12.30 5.73 15.53
#